data_AF-A0A521Q1R3-F1
#
_entry.id   AF-A0A521Q1R3-F1
#
_cell.length_a   1.000
_cell.length_b   1.000
_cell.length_c   1.000
_cell.angle_alpha   90.00
_cell.angle_beta   90.00
_cell.angle_gamma   90.00
#
_symmetry.space_group_name_H-M   'P 1'
#
loop_
_entity.id
_entity.type
_entity.pdbx_description
1 polymer ?
#
loop_
_entity_poly.entity_id
_entity_poly.type
_entity_poly.pdbx_seq_one_letter_code
_entity_poly.pdbx_strand_id
1 'polypeptide(L)'
;MPEEVKKLIQEYQDGKITRREFIRRAVAITGSFAAANALIQSFIPSIGYAAQVDPNDPALVSSEVQYPGKAGTVFGYLSRPKASGKYPAIIVIHQNRGVNEHIRDVARRFAKEGYVALAPDFLSRHGGTPKANPKDEGLANIRELAPVQAVSEDTDSGFAYLRDLSQARADRLGVTGFCWGGGMTFAVATQVRGLKAVVVYYGSSPSPLDLVKNIEAPVLAHYGGEDPGINKGIPATEEAMKKYSKPFTYKIFPGA
;
A
#
# COMPACT_ATOMS: atom_id res chain seq x y z
N MET A 1 -6.79 28.21 16.46
CA MET A 1 -5.50 27.71 15.94
C MET A 1 -4.67 28.91 15.50
N PRO A 2 -3.41 29.04 15.96
CA PRO A 2 -2.51 30.13 15.54
C PRO A 2 -2.32 30.16 14.01
N GLU A 3 -2.19 31.34 13.42
CA GLU A 3 -2.03 31.48 11.95
C GLU A 3 -0.78 30.78 11.41
N GLU A 4 0.29 30.75 12.19
CA GLU A 4 1.53 30.06 11.85
C GLU A 4 1.34 28.54 11.68
N VAL A 5 0.46 27.94 12.50
CA VAL A 5 0.11 26.52 12.39
C VAL A 5 -0.73 26.25 11.15
N LYS A 6 -1.71 27.12 10.84
CA LYS A 6 -2.54 26.98 9.63
C LYS A 6 -1.70 27.04 8.36
N LYS A 7 -0.75 27.98 8.31
CA LYS A 7 0.20 28.11 7.19
C LYS A 7 1.07 26.87 7.05
N LEU A 8 1.61 26.34 8.16
CA LEU A 8 2.44 25.13 8.13
C LEU A 8 1.65 23.91 7.63
N ILE A 9 0.38 23.78 8.02
CA ILE A 9 -0.52 22.72 7.52
C ILE A 9 -0.75 22.89 6.02
N GLN A 10 -1.07 24.10 5.56
CA GLN A 10 -1.28 24.37 4.13
C GLN A 10 -0.02 24.08 3.30
N GLU A 11 1.17 24.47 3.76
CA GLU A 11 2.44 24.17 3.08
C GLU A 11 2.66 22.66 2.93
N TYR A 12 2.31 21.88 3.94
CA TYR A 12 2.41 20.42 3.88
C TYR A 12 1.34 19.80 2.97
N GLN A 13 0.10 20.28 3.02
CA GLN A 13 -0.99 19.83 2.14
C GLN A 13 -0.69 20.14 0.67
N ASP A 14 -0.09 21.29 0.39
CA ASP A 14 0.34 21.70 -0.94
C ASP A 14 1.60 20.97 -1.43
N GLY A 15 2.19 20.07 -0.62
CA GLY A 15 3.42 19.35 -0.94
C GLY A 15 4.69 20.22 -0.96
N LYS A 16 4.63 21.47 -0.47
CA LYS A 16 5.77 22.41 -0.45
C LYS A 16 6.84 22.01 0.57
N ILE A 17 6.46 21.23 1.59
CA ILE A 17 7.37 20.73 2.62
C ILE A 17 7.15 19.24 2.87
N THR A 18 8.24 18.53 3.15
CA THR A 18 8.18 17.10 3.46
C THR A 18 7.59 16.86 4.86
N ARG A 19 7.12 15.63 5.14
CA ARG A 19 6.66 15.24 6.49
C ARG A 19 7.72 15.46 7.57
N ARG A 20 8.98 15.19 7.25
CA ARG A 20 10.09 15.40 8.19
C ARG A 20 10.24 16.88 8.53
N GLU A 21 10.14 17.74 7.52
CA GLU A 21 10.23 19.19 7.70
C GLU A 21 9.00 19.75 8.43
N PHE A 22 7.81 19.24 8.13
CA PHE A 22 6.59 19.56 8.86
C PHE A 22 6.72 19.24 10.36
N ILE A 23 7.16 18.01 10.70
CA ILE A 23 7.34 17.61 12.11
C ILE A 23 8.35 18.52 12.81
N ARG A 24 9.49 18.79 12.18
CA ARG A 24 10.53 19.65 12.74
C ARG A 24 10.00 21.06 13.04
N ARG A 25 9.27 21.67 12.11
CA ARG A 25 8.67 22.99 12.28
C ARG A 25 7.52 22.98 13.29
N ALA A 26 6.69 21.94 13.29
CA ALA A 26 5.62 21.78 14.25
C ALA A 26 6.16 21.70 15.68
N VAL A 27 7.25 20.97 15.93
CA VAL A 27 7.91 20.92 17.24
C VAL A 27 8.41 22.29 17.70
N ALA A 28 8.95 23.09 16.78
CA ALA A 28 9.39 24.45 17.09
C ALA A 28 8.21 25.35 17.52
N ILE A 29 7.02 25.14 16.95
CA ILE A 29 5.81 25.90 17.27
C ILE A 29 5.13 25.40 18.55
N THR A 30 5.04 24.07 18.74
CA THR A 30 4.31 23.46 19.86
C THR A 30 5.17 23.24 21.10
N GLY A 31 6.49 23.44 21.01
CA GLY A 31 7.44 23.26 22.10
C GLY A 31 7.71 21.79 22.49
N SER A 32 7.05 20.82 21.85
CA SER A 32 7.32 19.39 22.11
C SER A 32 6.88 18.48 20.96
N PHE A 33 7.55 17.33 20.86
CA PHE A 33 7.21 16.28 19.91
C PHE A 33 5.82 15.69 20.11
N ALA A 34 5.42 15.47 21.37
CA ALA A 34 4.09 14.94 21.70
C ALA A 34 2.97 15.90 21.25
N ALA A 35 3.12 17.20 21.52
CA ALA A 35 2.15 18.21 21.08
C ALA A 35 2.13 18.38 19.56
N ALA A 36 3.28 18.26 18.88
CA ALA A 36 3.34 18.26 17.42
C ALA A 36 2.61 17.05 16.82
N ASN A 37 2.71 15.88 17.44
CA ASN A 37 1.97 14.68 17.02
C ASN A 37 0.46 14.79 17.27
N ALA A 38 0.03 15.32 18.42
CA ALA A 38 -1.39 15.56 18.70
C ALA A 38 -2.00 16.55 17.68
N LEU A 39 -1.24 17.57 17.29
CA LEU A 39 -1.61 18.50 16.24
C LEU A 39 -1.77 17.79 14.89
N ILE A 40 -0.82 16.94 14.50
CA ILE A 40 -0.94 16.09 13.29
C ILE A 40 -2.25 15.31 13.35
N GLN A 41 -2.50 14.61 14.46
CA GLN A 41 -3.67 13.77 14.65
C GLN A 41 -5.00 14.55 14.55
N SER A 42 -5.06 15.78 15.05
CA SER A 42 -6.25 16.63 14.91
C SER A 42 -6.60 17.03 13.47
N PHE A 43 -5.66 16.85 12.53
CA PHE A 43 -5.84 17.13 11.11
C PHE A 43 -5.60 15.89 10.22
N ILE A 44 -5.44 14.69 10.81
CA ILE A 44 -5.28 13.42 10.07
C ILE A 44 -6.42 13.12 9.08
N PRO A 45 -7.65 13.66 9.16
CA PRO A 45 -8.59 13.49 8.05
C PRO A 45 -8.06 14.05 6.71
N SER A 46 -7.11 14.99 6.73
CA SER A 46 -6.58 15.70 5.55
C SER A 46 -5.06 15.92 5.50
N ILE A 47 -4.26 15.38 6.44
CA ILE A 47 -2.77 15.34 6.41
C ILE A 47 -2.28 13.97 5.89
N GLY A 48 -3.06 13.31 5.06
CA GLY A 48 -2.66 12.07 4.39
C GLY A 48 -1.38 12.30 3.59
N TYR A 49 -0.27 11.77 4.12
CA TYR A 49 1.00 11.52 3.43
C TYR A 49 1.32 12.50 2.28
N ALA A 50 1.87 13.68 2.57
CA ALA A 50 2.39 14.54 1.50
C ALA A 50 3.28 13.68 0.59
N ALA A 51 2.94 13.66 -0.71
CA ALA A 51 3.62 12.84 -1.70
C ALA A 51 5.12 13.07 -1.57
N GLN A 52 5.89 11.99 -1.41
CA GLN A 52 7.33 12.06 -1.20
C GLN A 52 8.10 12.12 -2.52
N VAL A 53 7.51 11.57 -3.60
CA VAL A 53 8.08 11.56 -4.93
C VAL A 53 7.17 12.36 -5.85
N ASP A 54 7.75 13.32 -6.56
CA ASP A 54 7.06 14.13 -7.56
C ASP A 54 6.40 13.23 -8.63
N PRO A 55 5.10 13.39 -8.94
CA PRO A 55 4.44 12.69 -10.05
C PRO A 55 5.18 12.81 -11.40
N ASN A 56 5.94 13.90 -11.59
CA ASN A 56 6.73 14.21 -12.78
C ASN A 56 8.24 13.97 -12.59
N ASP A 57 8.66 13.19 -11.58
CA ASP A 57 10.09 12.90 -11.35
C ASP A 57 10.75 12.41 -12.66
N PRO A 58 11.77 13.11 -13.17
CA PRO A 58 12.35 12.83 -14.49
C PRO A 58 13.09 11.49 -14.56
N ALA A 59 13.37 10.87 -13.41
CA ALA A 59 13.97 9.53 -13.33
C ALA A 59 12.94 8.40 -13.48
N LEU A 60 11.65 8.72 -13.47
CA LEU A 60 10.56 7.75 -13.53
C LEU A 60 9.76 7.88 -14.82
N VAL A 61 9.10 6.78 -15.19
CA VAL A 61 7.98 6.77 -16.14
C VAL A 61 6.77 6.25 -15.38
N SER A 62 5.77 7.11 -15.22
CA SER A 62 4.53 6.78 -14.51
C SER A 62 3.33 7.02 -15.41
N SER A 63 2.36 6.12 -15.40
CA SER A 63 1.17 6.23 -16.24
C SER A 63 0.01 5.42 -15.68
N GLU A 64 -1.21 5.85 -16.01
CA GLU A 64 -2.36 4.96 -15.96
C GLU A 64 -2.18 3.83 -16.97
N VAL A 65 -2.57 2.62 -16.60
CA VAL A 65 -2.51 1.42 -17.43
C VAL A 65 -3.82 0.65 -17.30
N GLN A 66 -4.07 -0.21 -18.29
CA GLN A 66 -5.18 -1.15 -18.27
C GLN A 66 -4.66 -2.51 -18.72
N TYR A 67 -5.17 -3.57 -18.11
CA TYR A 67 -4.83 -4.93 -18.49
C TYR A 67 -6.03 -5.87 -18.34
N PRO A 68 -6.04 -7.02 -19.05
CA PRO A 68 -7.11 -8.00 -18.91
C PRO A 68 -7.07 -8.63 -17.52
N GLY A 69 -8.16 -8.52 -16.76
CA GLY A 69 -8.41 -9.33 -15.56
C GLY A 69 -9.41 -10.45 -15.84
N LYS A 70 -9.64 -11.31 -14.84
CA LYS A 70 -10.50 -12.50 -15.00
C LYS A 70 -11.96 -12.19 -15.33
N ALA A 71 -12.49 -11.09 -14.81
CA ALA A 71 -13.89 -10.70 -14.98
C ALA A 71 -14.07 -9.36 -15.71
N GLY A 72 -13.02 -8.88 -16.39
CA GLY A 72 -13.03 -7.63 -17.13
C GLY A 72 -11.70 -6.90 -17.06
N THR A 73 -11.63 -5.74 -17.71
CA THR A 73 -10.44 -4.88 -17.69
C THR A 73 -10.18 -4.37 -16.27
N VAL A 74 -8.92 -4.47 -15.84
CA VAL A 74 -8.43 -3.90 -14.59
C VAL A 74 -7.61 -2.66 -14.93
N PHE A 75 -7.98 -1.54 -14.33
CA PHE A 75 -7.22 -0.30 -14.35
C PHE A 75 -6.08 -0.38 -13.34
N GLY A 76 -5.05 0.43 -13.51
CA GLY A 76 -4.01 0.56 -12.50
C GLY A 76 -3.07 1.71 -12.78
N TYR A 77 -2.26 2.03 -11.77
CA TYR A 77 -1.19 3.00 -11.88
C TYR A 77 0.15 2.27 -11.92
N LEU A 78 0.91 2.46 -13.00
CA LEU A 78 2.24 1.88 -13.18
C LEU A 78 3.28 2.98 -12.97
N SER A 79 4.32 2.69 -12.16
CA SER A 79 5.51 3.52 -12.08
C SER A 79 6.77 2.64 -12.18
N ARG A 80 7.76 3.09 -12.93
CA ARG A 80 9.00 2.34 -13.18
C ARG A 80 10.19 3.26 -13.42
N PRO A 81 11.43 2.79 -13.22
CA PRO A 81 12.62 3.51 -13.65
C PRO A 81 12.56 3.89 -15.14
N LYS A 82 12.99 5.11 -15.46
CA LYS A 82 13.21 5.57 -16.84
C LYS A 82 14.48 4.97 -17.44
N ALA A 83 15.49 4.72 -16.59
CA ALA A 83 16.73 4.08 -17.01
C ALA A 83 16.47 2.69 -17.63
N SER A 84 17.30 2.32 -18.59
CA SER A 84 17.26 0.99 -19.21
C SER A 84 17.64 -0.08 -18.19
N GLY A 85 16.91 -1.19 -18.16
CA GLY A 85 17.21 -2.31 -17.28
C GLY A 85 16.03 -3.26 -17.14
N LYS A 86 16.29 -4.39 -16.46
CA LYS A 86 15.27 -5.31 -15.97
C LYS A 86 15.22 -5.26 -14.46
N TYR A 87 14.06 -4.90 -13.92
CA TYR A 87 13.85 -4.61 -12.52
C TYR A 87 12.91 -5.64 -11.88
N PRO A 88 13.07 -5.98 -10.60
CA PRO A 88 12.04 -6.72 -9.87
C PRO A 88 10.69 -5.99 -9.94
N ALA A 89 9.60 -6.74 -9.92
CA ALA A 89 8.26 -6.19 -10.03
C ALA A 89 7.52 -6.30 -8.70
N ILE A 90 6.72 -5.29 -8.37
CA ILE A 90 5.94 -5.26 -7.14
C ILE A 90 4.50 -4.79 -7.40
N ILE A 91 3.54 -5.49 -6.83
CA ILE A 91 2.15 -5.03 -6.75
C ILE A 91 1.91 -4.32 -5.42
N VAL A 92 1.33 -3.12 -5.48
CA VAL A 92 0.94 -2.29 -4.34
C VAL A 92 -0.59 -2.29 -4.22
N ILE A 93 -1.11 -2.98 -3.21
CA ILE A 93 -2.55 -3.07 -2.95
C ILE A 93 -2.99 -1.86 -2.12
N HIS A 94 -3.97 -1.13 -2.66
CA HIS A 94 -4.48 0.10 -2.07
C HIS A 94 -5.23 -0.10 -0.74
N GLN A 95 -5.47 0.99 -0.02
CA GLN A 95 -6.31 1.01 1.20
C GLN A 95 -7.81 0.93 0.85
N ASN A 96 -8.70 1.20 1.79
CA ASN A 96 -10.14 1.27 1.53
C ASN A 96 -10.59 2.52 0.75
N ARG A 97 -9.67 3.28 0.16
CA ARG A 97 -9.95 4.49 -0.63
C ARG A 97 -9.71 4.33 -2.13
N GLY A 98 -9.22 3.16 -2.57
CA GLY A 98 -8.79 2.97 -3.95
C GLY A 98 -7.39 3.52 -4.22
N VAL A 99 -7.01 3.64 -5.49
CA VAL A 99 -5.69 4.12 -5.96
C VAL A 99 -5.62 5.65 -5.92
N ASN A 100 -5.66 6.20 -4.70
CA ASN A 100 -5.49 7.62 -4.44
C ASN A 100 -4.00 8.04 -4.50
N GLU A 101 -3.73 9.33 -4.27
CA GLU A 101 -2.37 9.89 -4.42
C GLU A 101 -1.36 9.25 -3.47
N HIS A 102 -1.77 8.84 -2.27
CA HIS A 102 -0.90 8.11 -1.37
C HIS A 102 -0.39 6.80 -2.00
N ILE A 103 -1.27 6.02 -2.62
CA ILE A 103 -0.89 4.73 -3.24
C ILE A 103 -0.04 4.96 -4.51
N ARG A 104 -0.37 6.00 -5.28
CA ARG A 104 0.43 6.42 -6.45
C ARG A 104 1.84 6.82 -6.02
N ASP A 105 1.97 7.59 -4.96
CA ASP A 105 3.26 7.96 -4.36
C ASP A 105 4.05 6.75 -3.89
N VAL A 106 3.41 5.78 -3.23
CA VAL A 106 4.08 4.54 -2.83
C VAL A 106 4.61 3.76 -4.05
N ALA A 107 3.84 3.66 -5.14
CA ALA A 107 4.31 3.04 -6.37
C ALA A 107 5.53 3.79 -6.95
N ARG A 108 5.51 5.13 -6.95
CA ARG A 108 6.66 5.94 -7.37
C ARG A 108 7.88 5.72 -6.47
N ARG A 109 7.69 5.61 -5.15
CA ARG A 109 8.77 5.31 -4.20
C ARG A 109 9.43 3.96 -4.49
N PHE A 110 8.65 2.91 -4.77
CA PHE A 110 9.21 1.63 -5.22
C PHE A 110 9.97 1.78 -6.54
N ALA A 111 9.45 2.57 -7.48
CA ALA A 111 10.16 2.84 -8.73
C ALA A 111 11.50 3.57 -8.52
N LYS A 112 11.58 4.50 -7.55
CA LYS A 112 12.87 5.13 -7.15
C LYS A 112 13.86 4.13 -6.59
N GLU A 113 13.38 3.10 -5.89
CA GLU A 113 14.20 2.01 -5.36
C GLU A 113 14.50 0.91 -6.41
N GLY A 114 14.16 1.13 -7.69
CA GLY A 114 14.50 0.22 -8.77
C GLY A 114 13.53 -0.96 -8.95
N TYR A 115 12.23 -0.74 -8.72
CA TYR A 115 11.18 -1.73 -9.00
C TYR A 115 10.25 -1.28 -10.15
N VAL A 116 9.69 -2.21 -10.89
CA VAL A 116 8.47 -1.95 -11.68
C VAL A 116 7.27 -2.10 -10.73
N ALA A 117 6.66 -0.98 -10.34
CA ALA A 117 5.58 -0.95 -9.37
C ALA A 117 4.23 -0.74 -10.04
N LEU A 118 3.31 -1.67 -9.83
CA LEU A 118 1.92 -1.58 -10.27
C LEU A 118 1.00 -1.45 -9.06
N ALA A 119 0.10 -0.48 -9.08
CA ALA A 119 -1.02 -0.40 -8.17
C ALA A 119 -2.32 -0.72 -8.93
N PRO A 120 -2.81 -1.97 -8.91
CA PRO A 120 -4.11 -2.32 -9.47
C PRO A 120 -5.23 -1.55 -8.78
N ASP A 121 -6.20 -1.10 -9.56
CA ASP A 121 -7.44 -0.52 -9.06
C ASP A 121 -8.50 -1.62 -8.91
N PHE A 122 -8.60 -2.19 -7.73
CA PHE A 122 -9.56 -3.28 -7.47
C PHE A 122 -11.03 -2.82 -7.48
N LEU A 123 -11.27 -1.51 -7.70
CA LEU A 123 -12.61 -0.94 -7.94
C LEU A 123 -12.94 -0.83 -9.44
N SER A 124 -12.11 -1.37 -10.34
CA SER A 124 -12.30 -1.27 -11.80
C SER A 124 -13.68 -1.72 -12.28
N ARG A 125 -14.24 -2.78 -11.69
CA ARG A 125 -15.61 -3.27 -12.00
C ARG A 125 -16.71 -2.25 -11.67
N HIS A 126 -16.42 -1.31 -10.79
CA HIS A 126 -17.30 -0.22 -10.36
C HIS A 126 -16.88 1.11 -11.00
N GLY A 127 -16.17 1.05 -12.13
CA GLY A 127 -15.72 2.22 -12.88
C GLY A 127 -14.40 2.81 -12.40
N GLY A 128 -13.67 2.10 -11.54
CA GLY A 128 -12.40 2.54 -10.95
C GLY A 128 -12.58 3.48 -9.78
N THR A 129 -11.48 3.74 -9.08
CA THR A 129 -11.38 4.62 -7.91
C THR A 129 -12.05 5.99 -8.14
N PRO A 130 -11.87 6.69 -9.29
CA PRO A 130 -12.53 7.99 -9.50
C PRO A 130 -14.05 7.93 -9.50
N LYS A 131 -14.66 6.81 -9.91
CA LYS A 131 -16.12 6.64 -9.92
C LYS A 131 -16.65 6.01 -8.63
N ALA A 132 -15.94 5.02 -8.11
CA ALA A 132 -16.33 4.29 -6.90
C ALA A 132 -16.08 5.11 -5.61
N ASN A 133 -15.11 6.02 -5.63
CA ASN A 133 -14.76 6.87 -4.51
C ASN A 133 -14.39 8.31 -4.92
N PRO A 134 -15.32 9.07 -5.51
CA PRO A 134 -15.05 10.40 -6.06
C PRO A 134 -14.63 11.44 -5.01
N LYS A 135 -14.91 11.18 -3.72
CA LYS A 135 -14.59 12.07 -2.61
C LYS A 135 -13.30 11.70 -1.87
N ASP A 136 -12.61 10.64 -2.30
CA ASP A 136 -11.45 10.07 -1.60
C ASP A 136 -11.73 9.78 -0.10
N GLU A 137 -12.94 9.30 0.19
CA GLU A 137 -13.37 8.91 1.53
C GLU A 137 -13.13 7.40 1.76
N GLY A 138 -13.12 6.96 3.02
CA GLY A 138 -13.01 5.53 3.32
C GLY A 138 -14.27 4.77 2.89
N LEU A 139 -14.14 3.77 2.01
CA LEU A 139 -15.25 2.91 1.61
C LEU A 139 -15.49 1.83 2.67
N ALA A 140 -16.59 1.95 3.43
CA ALA A 140 -16.97 0.97 4.44
C ALA A 140 -17.28 -0.41 3.84
N ASN A 141 -17.83 -0.44 2.62
CA ASN A 141 -18.19 -1.64 1.87
C ASN A 141 -17.07 -2.16 0.95
N ILE A 142 -15.80 -1.75 1.14
CA ILE A 142 -14.68 -2.16 0.27
C ILE A 142 -14.57 -3.68 0.11
N ARG A 143 -14.90 -4.45 1.16
CA ARG A 143 -14.84 -5.93 1.12
C ARG A 143 -15.89 -6.56 0.21
N GLU A 144 -17.01 -5.87 0.00
CA GLU A 144 -18.08 -6.30 -0.93
C GLU A 144 -17.72 -5.90 -2.36
N LEU A 145 -17.18 -4.69 -2.53
CA LEU A 145 -16.79 -4.16 -3.85
C LEU A 145 -15.58 -4.89 -4.44
N ALA A 146 -14.63 -5.28 -3.58
CA ALA A 146 -13.39 -5.96 -3.92
C ALA A 146 -13.18 -7.18 -2.98
N PRO A 147 -13.91 -8.29 -3.20
CA PRO A 147 -13.76 -9.49 -2.40
C PRO A 147 -12.40 -10.16 -2.64
N VAL A 148 -11.91 -10.91 -1.63
CA VAL A 148 -10.58 -11.56 -1.63
C VAL A 148 -10.30 -12.33 -2.92
N GLN A 149 -11.27 -13.09 -3.42
CA GLN A 149 -11.12 -13.89 -4.63
C GLN A 149 -10.84 -13.00 -5.86
N ALA A 150 -11.66 -11.97 -6.07
CA ALA A 150 -11.48 -11.04 -7.18
C ALA A 150 -10.15 -10.28 -7.09
N VAL A 151 -9.77 -9.84 -5.89
CA VAL A 151 -8.47 -9.17 -5.65
C VAL A 151 -7.31 -10.11 -5.98
N SER A 152 -7.40 -11.39 -5.60
CA SER A 152 -6.33 -12.36 -5.87
C SER A 152 -6.21 -12.69 -7.36
N GLU A 153 -7.33 -12.87 -8.06
CA GLU A 153 -7.37 -13.10 -9.51
C GLU A 153 -6.84 -11.90 -10.30
N ASP A 154 -7.24 -10.69 -9.93
CA ASP A 154 -6.77 -9.47 -10.59
C ASP A 154 -5.30 -9.18 -10.25
N THR A 155 -4.83 -9.58 -9.05
CA THR A 155 -3.41 -9.51 -8.69
C THR A 155 -2.58 -10.46 -9.56
N ASP A 156 -3.02 -11.70 -9.76
CA ASP A 156 -2.33 -12.64 -10.64
C ASP A 156 -2.33 -12.15 -12.10
N SER A 157 -3.45 -11.57 -12.55
CA SER A 157 -3.55 -10.91 -13.86
C SER A 157 -2.60 -9.70 -13.97
N GLY A 158 -2.44 -8.93 -12.90
CA GLY A 158 -1.46 -7.85 -12.82
C GLY A 158 -0.01 -8.35 -12.91
N PHE A 159 0.30 -9.50 -12.30
CA PHE A 159 1.60 -10.13 -12.49
C PHE A 159 1.79 -10.66 -13.91
N ALA A 160 0.76 -11.20 -14.56
CA ALA A 160 0.83 -11.57 -15.97
C ALA A 160 1.15 -10.34 -16.84
N TYR A 161 0.43 -9.22 -16.64
CA TYR A 161 0.72 -7.95 -17.30
C TYR A 161 2.16 -7.47 -17.07
N LEU A 162 2.65 -7.54 -15.83
CA LEU A 162 4.02 -7.15 -15.49
C LEU A 162 5.05 -8.04 -16.18
N ARG A 163 4.82 -9.35 -16.30
CA ARG A 163 5.75 -10.29 -16.96
C ARG A 163 5.92 -10.00 -18.45
N ASP A 164 4.93 -9.39 -19.10
CA ASP A 164 4.98 -9.00 -20.51
C ASP A 164 5.79 -7.71 -20.74
N LEU A 165 6.05 -6.93 -19.68
CA LEU A 165 6.89 -5.75 -19.77
C LEU A 165 8.36 -6.15 -19.89
N SER A 166 9.03 -5.68 -20.95
CA SER A 166 10.46 -5.96 -21.19
C SER A 166 11.39 -5.52 -20.05
N GLN A 167 10.94 -4.56 -19.24
CA GLN A 167 11.66 -4.00 -18.09
C GLN A 167 11.40 -4.74 -16.78
N ALA A 168 10.48 -5.68 -16.73
CA ALA A 168 10.19 -6.44 -15.53
C ALA A 168 10.94 -7.78 -15.53
N ARG A 169 11.34 -8.20 -14.34
CA ARG A 169 11.84 -9.55 -14.08
C ARG A 169 10.70 -10.46 -13.69
N ALA A 170 10.31 -11.33 -14.61
CA ALA A 170 9.24 -12.32 -14.41
C ALA A 170 9.47 -13.28 -13.23
N ASP A 171 10.73 -13.48 -12.82
CA ASP A 171 11.15 -14.36 -11.72
C ASP A 171 11.25 -13.66 -10.35
N ARG A 172 11.05 -12.34 -10.28
CA ARG A 172 11.22 -11.51 -9.07
C ARG A 172 9.98 -10.68 -8.81
N LEU A 173 8.96 -11.34 -8.27
CA LEU A 173 7.65 -10.75 -8.00
C LEU A 173 7.44 -10.58 -6.49
N GLY A 174 7.03 -9.39 -6.07
CA GLY A 174 6.65 -9.09 -4.70
C GLY A 174 5.26 -8.48 -4.61
N VAL A 175 4.65 -8.52 -3.44
CA VAL A 175 3.38 -7.86 -3.15
C VAL A 175 3.44 -7.14 -1.80
N THR A 176 2.85 -5.95 -1.75
CA THR A 176 2.67 -5.19 -0.52
C THR A 176 1.35 -4.45 -0.53
N GLY A 177 0.89 -4.01 0.64
CA GLY A 177 -0.35 -3.26 0.76
C GLY A 177 -0.61 -2.79 2.18
N PHE A 178 -1.58 -1.88 2.30
CA PHE A 178 -1.82 -1.07 3.50
C PHE A 178 -3.28 -1.16 3.96
N CYS A 179 -3.53 -1.26 5.26
CA CYS A 179 -4.89 -1.33 5.85
C CYS A 179 -5.67 -2.53 5.29
N TRP A 180 -6.82 -2.29 4.66
CA TRP A 180 -7.55 -3.29 3.89
C TRP A 180 -6.64 -4.00 2.88
N GLY A 181 -5.79 -3.26 2.18
CA GLY A 181 -4.79 -3.80 1.26
C GLY A 181 -3.69 -4.61 1.93
N GLY A 182 -3.40 -4.36 3.21
CA GLY A 182 -2.50 -5.19 4.01
C GLY A 182 -3.12 -6.56 4.27
N GLY A 183 -4.40 -6.60 4.62
CA GLY A 183 -5.14 -7.86 4.77
C GLY A 183 -5.24 -8.61 3.44
N MET A 184 -5.51 -7.90 2.34
CA MET A 184 -5.50 -8.48 1.00
C MET A 184 -4.13 -8.98 0.58
N THR A 185 -3.04 -8.29 0.94
CA THR A 185 -1.67 -8.74 0.67
C THR A 185 -1.41 -10.12 1.29
N PHE A 186 -1.86 -10.32 2.53
CA PHE A 186 -1.75 -11.61 3.19
C PHE A 186 -2.64 -12.66 2.52
N ALA A 187 -3.89 -12.31 2.17
CA ALA A 187 -4.81 -13.21 1.50
C ALA A 187 -4.31 -13.63 0.11
N VAL A 188 -3.84 -12.68 -0.70
CA VAL A 188 -3.21 -12.89 -2.01
C VAL A 188 -2.03 -13.84 -1.89
N ALA A 189 -1.19 -13.71 -0.86
CA ALA A 189 -0.04 -14.61 -0.66
C ALA A 189 -0.46 -16.07 -0.44
N THR A 190 -1.70 -16.34 -0.03
CA THR A 190 -2.24 -17.72 0.10
C THR A 190 -2.77 -18.30 -1.22
N GLN A 191 -2.93 -17.48 -2.26
CA GLN A 191 -3.59 -17.86 -3.52
C GLN A 191 -2.68 -17.69 -4.75
N VAL A 192 -1.85 -16.65 -4.77
CA VAL A 192 -0.97 -16.30 -5.89
C VAL A 192 0.41 -16.96 -5.70
N ARG A 193 0.88 -17.61 -6.76
CA ARG A 193 2.10 -18.44 -6.75
C ARG A 193 3.30 -17.70 -7.34
N GLY A 194 4.51 -18.13 -6.98
CA GLY A 194 5.76 -17.58 -7.53
C GLY A 194 6.22 -16.27 -6.89
N LEU A 195 5.55 -15.80 -5.84
CA LEU A 195 5.97 -14.64 -5.06
C LEU A 195 7.34 -14.89 -4.40
N LYS A 196 8.15 -13.85 -4.30
CA LYS A 196 9.48 -13.86 -3.67
C LYS A 196 9.55 -13.06 -2.37
N ALA A 197 8.63 -12.13 -2.17
CA ALA A 197 8.49 -11.35 -0.95
C ALA A 197 7.05 -10.86 -0.76
N VAL A 198 6.59 -10.84 0.48
CA VAL A 198 5.26 -10.35 0.88
C VAL A 198 5.45 -9.40 2.06
N VAL A 199 4.98 -8.15 1.92
CA VAL A 199 5.12 -7.13 2.96
C VAL A 199 3.75 -6.55 3.34
N VAL A 200 3.30 -6.85 4.55
CA VAL A 200 1.97 -6.47 5.05
C VAL A 200 2.08 -5.26 5.96
N TYR A 201 1.33 -4.20 5.68
CA TYR A 201 1.19 -3.06 6.59
C TYR A 201 -0.21 -3.05 7.23
N TYR A 202 -0.24 -3.26 8.55
CA TYR A 202 -1.41 -3.20 9.45
C TYR A 202 -2.66 -3.83 8.83
N GLY A 203 -2.47 -5.07 8.37
CA GLY A 203 -3.48 -5.87 7.69
C GLY A 203 -4.01 -6.99 8.58
N SER A 204 -5.30 -7.33 8.40
CA SER A 204 -5.92 -8.47 9.07
C SER A 204 -5.30 -9.79 8.61
N SER A 205 -5.24 -10.77 9.51
CA SER A 205 -4.85 -12.14 9.20
C SER A 205 -5.71 -12.76 8.09
N PRO A 206 -5.18 -13.75 7.34
CA PRO A 206 -5.98 -14.52 6.40
C PRO A 206 -7.13 -15.22 7.09
N SER A 207 -8.22 -15.38 6.35
CA SER A 207 -9.37 -16.16 6.77
C SER A 207 -9.79 -17.09 5.64
N PRO A 208 -9.86 -18.42 5.88
CA PRO A 208 -9.43 -19.12 7.08
C PRO A 208 -7.91 -19.06 7.34
N LEU A 209 -7.47 -19.16 8.60
CA LEU A 209 -6.04 -19.09 8.97
C LEU A 209 -5.21 -20.23 8.37
N ASP A 210 -5.78 -21.44 8.22
CA ASP A 210 -5.05 -22.58 7.65
C ASP A 210 -4.64 -22.37 6.17
N LEU A 211 -5.15 -21.33 5.50
CA LEU A 211 -4.69 -20.95 4.16
C LEU A 211 -3.22 -20.51 4.12
N VAL A 212 -2.63 -20.12 5.26
CA VAL A 212 -1.19 -19.76 5.30
C VAL A 212 -0.27 -20.90 4.85
N LYS A 213 -0.73 -22.15 4.91
CA LYS A 213 0.01 -23.32 4.39
C LYS A 213 0.37 -23.20 2.90
N ASN A 214 -0.36 -22.39 2.14
CA ASN A 214 -0.16 -22.18 0.71
C ASN A 214 0.90 -21.10 0.40
N ILE A 215 1.31 -20.30 1.39
CA ILE A 215 2.28 -19.22 1.19
C ILE A 215 3.65 -19.80 0.82
N GLU A 216 4.23 -19.31 -0.27
CA GLU A 216 5.54 -19.75 -0.78
C GLU A 216 6.68 -18.78 -0.45
N ALA A 217 6.35 -17.52 -0.19
CA ALA A 217 7.32 -16.43 0.05
C ALA A 217 7.49 -16.14 1.54
N PRO A 218 8.66 -15.61 1.96
CA PRO A 218 8.78 -15.01 3.28
C PRO A 218 7.84 -13.81 3.43
N VAL A 219 7.19 -13.73 4.60
CA VAL A 219 6.26 -12.66 4.95
C VAL A 219 6.87 -11.76 6.03
N LEU A 220 6.95 -10.47 5.74
CA LEU A 220 7.24 -9.41 6.71
C LEU A 220 5.96 -8.63 7.01
N ALA A 221 5.61 -8.45 8.27
CA ALA A 221 4.46 -7.65 8.67
C ALA A 221 4.82 -6.48 9.59
N HIS A 222 4.11 -5.37 9.45
CA HIS A 222 4.27 -4.15 10.22
C HIS A 222 2.95 -3.79 10.88
N TYR A 223 2.93 -3.63 12.20
CA TYR A 223 1.72 -3.36 12.98
C TYR A 223 1.91 -2.13 13.87
N GLY A 224 0.85 -1.34 14.06
CA GLY A 224 0.82 -0.24 15.03
C GLY A 224 0.54 -0.78 16.43
N GLY A 225 1.26 -0.32 17.45
CA GLY A 225 1.04 -0.72 18.83
C GLY A 225 -0.34 -0.33 19.36
N GLU A 226 -0.95 0.72 18.82
CA GLU A 226 -2.25 1.27 19.24
C GLU A 226 -3.43 0.76 18.41
N ASP A 227 -3.23 -0.30 17.60
CA ASP A 227 -4.27 -0.96 16.79
C ASP A 227 -4.70 -2.32 17.38
N PRO A 228 -5.49 -2.36 18.47
CA PRO A 228 -5.94 -3.61 19.07
C PRO A 228 -6.85 -4.42 18.13
N GLY A 229 -7.49 -3.77 17.16
CA GLY A 229 -8.39 -4.41 16.20
C GLY A 229 -7.66 -5.37 15.27
N ILE A 230 -6.46 -4.99 14.83
CA ILE A 230 -5.57 -5.85 14.04
C ILE A 230 -4.69 -6.72 14.94
N ASN A 231 -4.14 -6.17 16.03
CA ASN A 231 -3.14 -6.85 16.85
C ASN A 231 -3.65 -8.14 17.49
N LYS A 232 -4.95 -8.24 17.79
CA LYS A 232 -5.57 -9.47 18.32
C LYS A 232 -5.39 -10.70 17.41
N GLY A 233 -5.18 -10.50 16.11
CA GLY A 233 -4.96 -11.59 15.15
C GLY A 233 -3.52 -12.07 15.05
N ILE A 234 -2.56 -11.30 15.58
CA ILE A 234 -1.12 -11.59 15.42
C ILE A 234 -0.75 -12.95 16.05
N PRO A 235 -1.11 -13.27 17.31
CA PRO A 235 -0.70 -14.54 17.93
C PRO A 235 -1.18 -15.76 17.14
N ALA A 236 -2.46 -15.78 16.73
CA ALA A 236 -3.01 -16.88 15.94
C ALA A 236 -2.36 -17.00 14.54
N THR A 237 -1.94 -15.87 13.97
CA THR A 237 -1.21 -15.86 12.68
C THR A 237 0.18 -16.45 12.86
N GLU A 238 0.91 -16.05 13.90
CA GLU A 238 2.24 -16.57 14.22
C GLU A 238 2.20 -18.09 14.49
N GLU A 239 1.23 -18.56 15.27
CA GLU A 239 1.01 -19.98 15.52
C GLU A 239 0.72 -20.76 14.23
N ALA A 240 -0.14 -20.24 13.35
CA ALA A 240 -0.45 -20.87 12.08
C ALA A 240 0.77 -20.90 11.14
N MET A 241 1.52 -19.80 11.03
CA MET A 241 2.76 -19.74 10.24
C MET A 241 3.79 -20.75 10.76
N LYS A 242 3.95 -20.86 12.09
CA LYS A 242 4.82 -21.86 12.73
C LYS A 242 4.37 -23.29 12.45
N LYS A 243 3.08 -23.59 12.61
CA LYS A 243 2.47 -24.91 12.32
C LYS A 243 2.82 -25.41 10.91
N TYR A 244 2.81 -24.52 9.92
CA TYR A 244 3.11 -24.86 8.52
C TYR A 244 4.55 -24.53 8.08
N SER A 245 5.44 -24.24 9.04
CA SER A 245 6.86 -23.91 8.78
C SER A 245 7.04 -22.78 7.75
N LYS A 246 6.21 -21.74 7.83
CA LYS A 246 6.26 -20.57 6.95
C LYS A 246 7.17 -19.49 7.53
N PRO A 247 8.06 -18.87 6.72
CA PRO A 247 8.88 -17.78 7.20
C PRO A 247 8.00 -16.56 7.43
N PHE A 248 7.85 -16.18 8.69
CA PHE A 248 7.06 -15.03 9.12
C PHE A 248 7.87 -14.22 10.12
N THR A 249 7.95 -12.93 9.89
CA THR A 249 8.49 -11.98 10.86
C THR A 249 7.56 -10.78 10.91
N TYR A 250 7.34 -10.25 12.11
CA TYR A 250 6.56 -9.03 12.26
C TYR A 250 7.26 -8.05 13.20
N LYS A 251 6.94 -6.77 13.03
CA LYS A 251 7.35 -5.70 13.93
C LYS A 251 6.13 -4.90 14.35
N ILE A 252 5.97 -4.76 15.67
CA ILE A 252 5.01 -3.83 16.27
C ILE A 252 5.75 -2.52 16.52
N PHE A 253 5.18 -1.40 16.08
CA PHE A 253 5.73 -0.07 16.26
C PHE A 253 4.98 0.62 17.42
N PRO A 254 5.63 0.83 18.58
CA PRO A 254 4.99 1.50 19.73
C PRO A 254 4.56 2.94 19.39
N GLY A 255 3.39 3.36 19.87
CA GLY A 255 2.86 4.72 19.67
C GLY A 255 2.38 5.04 18.25
N ALA A 256 2.17 3.99 17.44
CA ALA A 256 1.65 4.07 16.07
C ALA A 256 0.33 3.31 15.95
#